data_AF-A0A6L4Z080-F1
#
_entry.id   AF-A0A6L4Z080-F1
#
_cell.length_a   1.000
_cell.length_b   1.000
_cell.length_c   1.000
_cell.angle_alpha   90.00
_cell.angle_beta   90.00
_cell.angle_gamma   90.00
#
_symmetry.space_group_name_H-M   'P 1'
#
loop_
_entity.id
_entity.type
_entity.pdbx_description
1 polymer ?
#
loop_
_entity_poly.entity_id
_entity_poly.type
_entity_poly.pdbx_seq_one_letter_code
_entity_poly.pdbx_strand_id
1 'polypeptide(L)'
;MNKSKSFFILAVLLFAAGFVKAQDKAEWKQMTEFHKVMSQTFHPLEEGNYQPIRERIGEMVEKATAWQVSVIPAGYSNVNGIKKNLKQLVKKSAALDRKIKSNCTDEAIKTDLTALHDIFHNIAGMCSDEH
;
A
#
# COMPACT_ATOMS: atom_id res chain seq x y z
N MET A 1 -11.16 29.87 -70.73
CA MET A 1 -11.59 30.59 -69.51
C MET A 1 -12.51 29.64 -68.74
N ASN A 2 -12.31 29.52 -67.42
CA ASN A 2 -13.25 28.97 -66.41
C ASN A 2 -12.89 27.61 -65.77
N LYS A 3 -11.95 27.74 -64.82
CA LYS A 3 -11.68 27.07 -63.54
C LYS A 3 -12.68 26.02 -62.99
N SER A 4 -12.07 25.08 -62.25
CA SER A 4 -12.49 24.53 -60.94
C SER A 4 -13.14 23.14 -60.98
N LYS A 5 -12.83 22.14 -60.14
CA LYS A 5 -11.83 21.86 -59.09
C LYS A 5 -11.96 20.35 -58.82
N SER A 6 -10.84 19.62 -58.68
CA SER A 6 -10.86 18.22 -58.22
C SER A 6 -11.53 18.11 -56.85
N PHE A 7 -12.40 17.11 -56.68
CA PHE A 7 -12.83 16.65 -55.37
C PHE A 7 -12.61 15.14 -55.28
N PHE A 8 -11.43 14.76 -54.77
CA PHE A 8 -11.25 13.47 -54.12
C PHE A 8 -11.87 13.59 -52.72
N ILE A 9 -12.87 12.76 -52.40
CA ILE A 9 -13.29 12.56 -51.01
C ILE A 9 -13.18 11.06 -50.74
N LEU A 10 -12.01 10.68 -50.21
CA LEU A 10 -11.79 9.41 -49.56
C LEU A 10 -12.33 9.56 -48.12
N ALA A 11 -13.53 9.04 -47.86
CA ALA A 11 -14.08 8.99 -46.51
C ALA A 11 -13.36 7.87 -45.72
N VAL A 12 -12.24 8.21 -45.09
CA VAL A 12 -11.62 7.37 -44.06
C VAL A 12 -12.45 7.51 -42.79
N LEU A 13 -13.26 6.50 -42.49
CA LEU A 13 -13.88 6.32 -41.18
C LEU A 13 -12.77 6.08 -40.15
N LEU A 14 -12.36 7.15 -39.46
CA LEU A 14 -11.47 7.06 -38.31
C LEU A 14 -12.23 6.41 -37.15
N PHE A 15 -11.93 5.14 -36.93
CA PHE A 15 -12.29 4.39 -35.74
C PHE A 15 -11.48 4.96 -34.56
N ALA A 16 -11.96 6.04 -33.94
CA ALA A 16 -11.41 6.50 -32.67
C ALA A 16 -11.96 5.60 -31.55
N ALA A 17 -11.42 4.38 -31.44
CA ALA A 17 -11.51 3.63 -30.20
C ALA A 17 -10.70 4.40 -29.16
N GLY A 18 -11.37 5.26 -28.39
CA GLY A 18 -10.80 5.87 -27.21
C GLY A 18 -10.45 4.75 -26.23
N PHE A 19 -9.18 4.35 -26.18
CA PHE A 19 -8.66 3.59 -25.07
C PHE A 19 -8.70 4.51 -23.84
N VAL A 20 -9.82 4.51 -23.13
CA VAL A 20 -9.85 4.94 -21.74
C VAL A 20 -9.00 3.92 -20.99
N LYS A 21 -7.71 4.21 -20.82
CA LYS A 21 -6.93 3.51 -19.81
C LYS A 21 -7.57 3.89 -18.48
N ALA A 22 -8.19 2.93 -17.81
CA ALA A 22 -8.36 3.02 -16.37
C ALA A 22 -7.00 3.46 -15.81
N GLN A 23 -6.94 4.63 -15.18
CA GLN A 23 -5.70 5.05 -14.55
C GLN A 23 -5.50 4.12 -13.35
N ASP A 24 -4.72 3.05 -13.53
CA ASP A 24 -4.24 2.25 -12.41
C ASP A 24 -3.69 3.21 -11.37
N LYS A 25 -4.13 3.08 -10.11
CA LYS A 25 -3.60 3.91 -9.04
C LYS A 25 -2.10 3.74 -9.01
N ALA A 26 -1.37 4.85 -8.95
CA ALA A 26 0.08 4.83 -8.88
C ALA A 26 0.51 3.96 -7.70
N GLU A 27 1.41 3.00 -7.95
CA GLU A 27 1.94 2.12 -6.92
C GLU A 27 2.55 2.96 -5.79
N TRP A 28 2.08 2.75 -4.56
CA TRP A 28 2.59 3.49 -3.41
C TRP A 28 3.79 2.76 -2.82
N LYS A 29 5.00 3.09 -3.30
CA LYS A 29 6.28 2.44 -2.92
C LYS A 29 6.41 2.11 -1.44
N GLN A 30 6.06 3.04 -0.55
CA GLN A 30 6.20 2.84 0.90
C GLN A 30 5.23 1.79 1.46
N MET A 31 4.03 1.66 0.88
CA MET A 31 3.11 0.57 1.18
C MET A 31 3.74 -0.78 0.81
N THR A 32 4.32 -0.88 -0.40
CA THR A 32 5.00 -2.10 -0.88
C THR A 32 6.20 -2.46 0.00
N GLU A 33 7.02 -1.47 0.38
CA GLU A 33 8.17 -1.68 1.26
C GLU A 33 7.76 -2.15 2.66
N PHE A 34 6.71 -1.55 3.24
CA PHE A 34 6.16 -2.01 4.52
C PHE A 34 5.61 -3.44 4.41
N HIS A 35 4.82 -3.72 3.37
CA HIS A 35 4.24 -5.04 3.14
C HIS A 35 5.29 -6.14 2.98
N LYS A 36 6.43 -5.82 2.35
CA LYS A 36 7.55 -6.76 2.23
C LYS A 36 8.09 -7.18 3.60
N VAL A 37 8.30 -6.24 4.52
CA VAL A 37 8.79 -6.58 5.88
C VAL A 37 7.71 -7.31 6.67
N MET A 38 6.46 -6.87 6.55
CA MET A 38 5.31 -7.54 7.18
C MET A 38 5.18 -8.99 6.75
N SER A 39 5.13 -9.28 5.44
CA SER A 39 4.97 -10.65 4.93
C SER A 39 6.13 -11.57 5.35
N GLN A 40 7.37 -11.05 5.32
CA GLN A 40 8.56 -11.81 5.71
C GLN A 40 8.70 -12.04 7.22
N THR A 41 7.85 -11.43 8.04
CA THR A 41 7.85 -11.64 9.50
C THR A 41 6.55 -12.30 9.99
N PHE A 42 5.44 -12.06 9.31
CA PHE A 42 4.13 -12.62 9.62
C PHE A 42 4.01 -14.09 9.19
N HIS A 43 4.38 -14.45 7.95
CA HIS A 43 4.26 -15.86 7.52
C HIS A 43 5.10 -16.82 8.38
N PRO A 44 6.37 -16.52 8.74
CA PRO A 44 7.10 -17.37 9.67
C PRO A 44 6.43 -17.46 11.06
N LEU A 45 5.79 -16.39 11.52
CA LEU A 45 5.06 -16.38 12.78
C LEU A 45 3.84 -17.31 12.75
N GLU A 46 3.16 -17.46 11.61
CA GLU A 46 2.06 -18.42 11.46
C GLU A 46 2.52 -19.87 11.67
N GLU A 47 3.78 -20.16 11.37
CA GLU A 47 4.45 -21.44 11.60
C GLU A 47 5.11 -21.54 12.98
N GLY A 48 4.96 -20.53 13.84
CA GLY A 48 5.54 -20.47 15.18
C GLY A 48 6.99 -20.00 15.23
N ASN A 49 7.55 -19.49 14.14
CA ASN A 49 8.89 -18.91 14.11
C ASN A 49 8.86 -17.40 14.40
N TYR A 50 9.16 -17.03 15.65
CA TYR A 50 9.20 -15.64 16.11
C TYR A 50 10.53 -14.93 15.89
N GLN A 51 11.57 -15.65 15.45
CA GLN A 51 12.91 -15.08 15.27
C GLN A 51 12.90 -13.90 14.26
N PRO A 52 12.27 -14.01 13.08
CA PRO A 52 12.29 -12.91 12.10
C PRO A 52 11.71 -11.60 12.63
N ILE A 53 10.58 -11.64 13.36
CA ILE A 53 10.00 -10.42 13.91
C ILE A 53 10.84 -9.85 15.05
N ARG A 54 11.48 -10.69 15.88
CA ARG A 54 12.39 -10.23 16.94
C ARG A 54 13.60 -9.48 16.36
N GLU A 55 14.12 -9.93 15.22
CA GLU A 55 15.27 -9.31 14.55
C GLU A 55 14.90 -8.06 13.74
N ARG A 56 13.69 -8.03 13.16
CA ARG A 56 13.31 -7.03 12.13
C ARG A 56 12.24 -6.04 12.56
N ILE A 57 11.78 -6.07 13.82
CA ILE A 57 10.78 -5.10 14.31
C ILE A 57 11.26 -3.65 14.15
N GLY A 58 12.56 -3.38 14.29
CA GLY A 58 13.13 -2.05 14.02
C GLY A 58 12.90 -1.59 12.57
N GLU A 59 13.21 -2.47 11.60
CA GLU A 59 12.95 -2.21 10.17
C GLU A 59 11.46 -1.95 9.92
N MET A 60 10.57 -2.72 10.56
CA MET A 60 9.12 -2.53 10.43
C MET A 60 8.66 -1.14 10.93
N VAL A 61 9.22 -0.64 12.04
CA VAL A 61 8.94 0.70 12.56
C VAL A 61 9.43 1.77 11.58
N GLU A 62 10.63 1.60 11.02
CA GLU A 62 11.19 2.51 10.03
C GLU A 62 10.32 2.59 8.78
N LYS A 63 9.88 1.45 8.25
CA LYS A 63 8.99 1.41 7.07
C LYS A 63 7.62 1.99 7.35
N ALA A 64 7.03 1.73 8.52
CA ALA A 64 5.76 2.34 8.91
C ALA A 64 5.88 3.88 8.98
N THR A 65 6.98 4.38 9.55
CA THR A 65 7.23 5.81 9.69
C THR A 65 7.44 6.46 8.33
N ALA A 66 8.25 5.84 7.46
CA ALA A 66 8.47 6.29 6.10
C ALA A 66 7.17 6.35 5.30
N TRP A 67 6.29 5.36 5.48
CA TRP A 67 4.97 5.37 4.84
C TRP A 67 4.07 6.49 5.39
N GLN A 68 4.02 6.69 6.70
CA GLN A 68 3.23 7.75 7.33
C GLN A 68 3.58 9.15 6.82
N VAL A 69 4.86 9.45 6.60
CA VAL A 69 5.31 10.78 6.15
C VAL A 69 5.35 10.94 4.63
N SER A 70 5.12 9.87 3.88
CA SER A 70 5.11 9.92 2.41
C SER A 70 3.87 10.65 1.88
N VAL A 71 4.00 11.21 0.67
CA VAL A 71 2.89 11.85 -0.03
C VAL A 71 1.88 10.77 -0.42
N ILE A 72 0.62 10.97 -0.06
CA ILE A 72 -0.48 10.11 -0.47
C ILE A 72 -0.70 10.33 -1.98
N PRO A 73 -0.57 9.29 -2.82
CA PRO A 73 -0.78 9.42 -4.27
C PRO A 73 -2.17 9.98 -4.62
N ALA A 74 -2.25 10.70 -5.74
CA ALA A 74 -3.52 11.12 -6.29
C ALA A 74 -4.38 9.89 -6.64
N GLY A 75 -5.70 9.96 -6.40
CA GLY A 75 -6.64 8.86 -6.65
C GLY A 75 -7.07 8.09 -5.40
N TYR A 76 -6.49 8.34 -4.23
CA TYR A 76 -7.03 7.85 -2.96
C TYR A 76 -8.06 8.82 -2.38
N SER A 77 -9.30 8.38 -2.21
CA SER A 77 -10.41 9.20 -1.72
C SER A 77 -10.49 9.25 -0.19
N ASN A 78 -10.14 8.16 0.51
CA ASN A 78 -10.21 8.08 1.98
C ASN A 78 -8.94 8.59 2.68
N VAL A 79 -8.50 9.80 2.34
CA VAL A 79 -7.26 10.40 2.84
C VAL A 79 -7.20 10.45 4.37
N ASN A 80 -8.30 10.80 5.03
CA ASN A 80 -8.36 10.89 6.48
C ASN A 80 -8.29 9.53 7.17
N GLY A 81 -8.97 8.50 6.63
CA GLY A 81 -8.90 7.13 7.11
C GLY A 81 -7.50 6.55 6.96
N ILE A 82 -6.85 6.77 5.82
CA ILE A 82 -5.47 6.38 5.56
C ILE A 82 -4.52 7.02 6.58
N LYS A 83 -4.57 8.35 6.75
CA LYS A 83 -3.72 9.07 7.73
C LYS A 83 -3.92 8.56 9.15
N LYS A 84 -5.17 8.31 9.56
CA LYS A 84 -5.51 7.78 10.88
C LYS A 84 -4.87 6.40 11.10
N ASN A 85 -5.02 5.50 10.14
CA ASN A 85 -4.48 4.14 10.25
C ASN A 85 -2.95 4.11 10.16
N LEU A 86 -2.32 4.92 9.32
CA LEU A 86 -0.85 5.06 9.28
C LEU A 86 -0.30 5.52 10.64
N LYS A 87 -0.97 6.47 11.31
CA LYS A 87 -0.60 6.88 12.67
C LYS A 87 -0.73 5.72 13.67
N GLN A 88 -1.76 4.89 13.54
CA GLN A 88 -1.91 3.71 14.39
C GLN A 88 -0.86 2.64 14.11
N LEU A 89 -0.53 2.41 12.84
CA LEU A 89 0.49 1.46 12.40
C LEU A 89 1.86 1.81 13.00
N VAL A 90 2.28 3.08 12.92
CA VAL A 90 3.52 3.57 13.55
C VAL A 90 3.47 3.42 15.07
N LYS A 91 2.36 3.82 15.70
CA LYS A 91 2.22 3.70 17.16
C LYS A 91 2.34 2.26 17.65
N LYS A 92 1.67 1.32 16.96
CA LYS A 92 1.63 -0.09 17.37
C LYS A 92 2.92 -0.83 17.02
N SER A 93 3.57 -0.53 15.90
CA SER A 93 4.87 -1.12 15.57
C SER A 93 5.92 -0.68 16.60
N ALA A 94 5.95 0.61 16.96
CA ALA A 94 6.84 1.10 18.01
C ALA A 94 6.51 0.52 19.40
N ALA A 95 5.24 0.20 19.68
CA ALA A 95 4.86 -0.46 20.92
C ALA A 95 5.32 -1.92 20.96
N LEU A 96 5.19 -2.65 19.85
CA LEU A 96 5.72 -4.02 19.72
C LEU A 96 7.25 -4.04 19.84
N ASP A 97 7.95 -3.09 19.21
CA ASP A 97 9.41 -2.92 19.36
C ASP A 97 9.82 -2.81 20.84
N ARG A 98 9.15 -1.95 21.60
CA ARG A 98 9.41 -1.81 23.04
C ARG A 98 9.12 -3.09 23.82
N LYS A 99 8.06 -3.81 23.48
CA LYS A 99 7.71 -5.08 24.13
C LYS A 99 8.74 -6.17 23.84
N ILE A 100 9.18 -6.30 22.59
CA ILE A 100 10.23 -7.25 22.18
C ILE A 100 11.54 -6.93 22.91
N LYS A 101 11.94 -5.65 22.97
CA LYS A 101 13.12 -5.19 23.73
C LYS A 101 13.00 -5.43 25.24
N SER A 102 11.79 -5.59 25.74
CA SER A 102 11.49 -5.93 27.14
C SER A 102 11.26 -7.45 27.34
N ASN A 103 11.66 -8.28 26.39
CA ASN A 103 11.52 -9.74 26.42
C ASN A 103 10.07 -10.24 26.62
N CYS A 104 9.11 -9.65 25.90
CA CYS A 104 7.73 -10.15 25.91
C CYS A 104 7.62 -11.60 25.39
N THR A 105 6.54 -12.27 25.79
CA THR A 105 6.26 -13.64 25.37
C THR A 105 5.90 -13.73 23.89
N ASP A 106 6.00 -14.93 23.33
CA ASP A 106 5.65 -15.20 21.93
C ASP A 106 4.15 -14.97 21.68
N GLU A 107 3.28 -15.26 22.64
CA GLU A 107 1.84 -14.98 22.54
C GLU A 107 1.56 -13.48 22.44
N ALA A 108 2.32 -12.66 23.17
CA ALA A 108 2.22 -11.21 23.07
C ALA A 108 2.67 -10.71 21.69
N ILE A 109 3.75 -11.28 21.14
CA ILE A 109 4.22 -10.96 19.78
C ILE A 109 3.18 -11.36 18.75
N LYS A 110 2.64 -12.58 18.82
CA LYS A 110 1.57 -13.07 17.93
C LYS A 110 0.38 -12.11 17.93
N THR A 111 -0.11 -11.77 19.11
CA THR A 111 -1.25 -10.87 19.27
C THR A 111 -0.99 -9.50 18.62
N ASP A 112 0.16 -8.90 18.90
CA ASP A 112 0.47 -7.56 18.40
C ASP A 112 0.82 -7.55 16.91
N LEU A 113 1.51 -8.58 16.39
CA LEU A 113 1.86 -8.65 14.97
C LEU A 113 0.63 -8.94 14.11
N THR A 114 -0.29 -9.80 14.56
CA THR A 114 -1.60 -9.97 13.90
C THR A 114 -2.38 -8.65 13.87
N ALA A 115 -2.41 -7.92 14.98
CA ALA A 115 -3.08 -6.61 14.99
C ALA A 115 -2.41 -5.58 14.05
N LEU A 116 -1.10 -5.65 13.82
CA LEU A 116 -0.41 -4.82 12.84
C LEU A 116 -0.76 -5.23 11.39
N HIS A 117 -0.81 -6.54 11.13
CA HIS A 117 -1.23 -7.09 9.86
C HIS A 117 -2.66 -6.65 9.49
N ASP A 118 -3.59 -6.66 10.45
CA ASP A 118 -4.96 -6.20 10.24
C ASP A 118 -5.03 -4.70 9.92
N ILE A 119 -4.21 -3.87 10.58
CA ILE A 119 -4.15 -2.43 10.27
C ILE A 119 -3.60 -2.20 8.87
N PHE A 120 -2.59 -2.98 8.45
CA PHE A 120 -2.11 -2.93 7.08
C PHE A 120 -3.23 -3.22 6.08
N HIS A 121 -3.99 -4.31 6.28
CA HIS A 121 -5.11 -4.65 5.39
C HIS A 121 -6.22 -3.61 5.40
N ASN A 122 -6.50 -2.98 6.55
CA ASN A 122 -7.44 -1.86 6.61
C ASN A 122 -6.96 -0.67 5.76
N ILE A 123 -5.66 -0.35 5.77
CA ILE A 123 -5.10 0.71 4.91
C ILE A 123 -5.18 0.29 3.44
N ALA A 124 -4.77 -0.94 3.12
CA ALA A 124 -4.78 -1.47 1.76
C ALA A 124 -6.20 -1.49 1.17
N GLY A 125 -7.20 -1.87 1.96
CA GLY A 125 -8.62 -1.84 1.57
C GLY A 125 -9.13 -0.42 1.31
N MET A 126 -8.66 0.58 2.06
CA MET A 126 -8.95 2.00 1.77
C MET A 126 -8.22 2.53 0.54
N CYS A 127 -7.16 1.84 0.12
CA CYS A 127 -6.42 2.14 -1.09
C CYS A 127 -7.07 1.49 -2.34
N SER A 128 -7.71 0.32 -2.22
CA SER A 128 -8.47 -0.30 -3.32
C SER A 128 -9.77 0.45 -3.63
N ASP A 129 -10.23 0.37 -4.89
CA ASP A 129 -11.52 0.97 -5.35
C ASP A 129 -12.73 0.06 -5.08
N GLU A 130 -12.55 -1.09 -4.44
CA GLU A 130 -13.64 -2.00 -4.08
C GLU A 130 -14.28 -1.59 -2.75
N HIS A 131 -15.31 -0.75 -2.80
CA HIS A 131 -16.35 -0.62 -1.78
C HIS A 131 -17.72 -0.72 -2.43
#